data_AF-A0A353X1Q4-F1
#
_entry.id   AF-A0A353X1Q4-F1
#
_cell.length_a   1.000
_cell.length_b   1.000
_cell.length_c   1.000
_cell.angle_alpha   90.00
_cell.angle_beta   90.00
_cell.angle_gamma   90.00
#
_symmetry.space_group_name_H-M   'P 1'
#
loop_
_entity.id
_entity.type
_entity.pdbx_description
1 polymer ?
#
loop_
_entity_poly.entity_id
_entity_poly.type
_entity_poly.pdbx_seq_one_letter_code
_entity_poly.pdbx_strand_id
1 'polypeptide(L)'
;MPLIAWWGDKIKEAVEINEYISLADIAPTFLDAAGVFIPYETSRKSFLPLIVPEKSSEQKANRDFVVTHNERHAWVHPGGQMAASRAIHMDDHPLIHNLFPDMWPAGHIDAFYHWDLYPFGDADGGRAKTELLKARFTRDSALFKLVFGKRPEFELYNVKADPFNLSNLADKEEFRCVKEKLQTTLYEYLLATNDPWLTGYTTIYYQAPCYAMKGLPTYDLFLEDWNSLDSL
;
A
#
# COMPACT_ATOMS: atom_id res chain seq x y z
N MET A 1 -6.66 -4.35 8.52
CA MET A 1 -6.14 -5.47 9.35
C MET A 1 -6.78 -5.38 10.73
N PRO A 2 -7.10 -6.51 11.40
CA PRO A 2 -7.50 -6.45 12.80
C PRO A 2 -6.29 -6.08 13.66
N LEU A 3 -6.47 -5.15 14.60
CA LEU A 3 -5.51 -4.82 15.64
C LEU A 3 -6.20 -5.04 16.99
N ILE A 4 -5.60 -5.87 17.83
CA ILE A 4 -6.05 -6.11 19.21
C ILE A 4 -4.87 -5.78 20.11
N ALA A 5 -5.09 -4.90 21.09
CA ALA A 5 -4.10 -4.54 22.08
C ALA A 5 -4.58 -5.02 23.46
N TRP A 6 -3.68 -5.68 24.20
CA TRP A 6 -3.92 -6.10 25.57
C TRP A 6 -2.71 -5.74 26.43
N TRP A 7 -2.97 -5.05 27.55
CA TRP A 7 -1.92 -4.59 28.45
C TRP A 7 -2.45 -4.52 29.89
N GLY A 8 -2.41 -5.66 30.57
CA GLY A 8 -2.55 -5.82 32.02
C GLY A 8 -3.36 -4.74 32.75
N ASP A 9 -2.68 -4.04 33.65
CA ASP A 9 -3.24 -2.98 34.49
C ASP A 9 -3.42 -1.62 33.78
N LYS A 10 -2.91 -1.49 32.55
CA LYS A 10 -2.91 -0.22 31.79
C LYS A 10 -4.16 -0.04 30.93
N ILE A 11 -4.61 -1.10 30.26
CA ILE A 11 -5.86 -1.11 29.50
C ILE A 11 -6.96 -1.65 30.42
N LYS A 12 -7.71 -0.74 31.02
CA LYS A 12 -8.63 -1.05 32.14
C LYS A 12 -9.90 -1.76 31.70
N GLU A 13 -10.35 -1.54 30.46
CA GLU A 13 -11.59 -2.09 29.93
C GLU A 13 -11.42 -2.48 28.46
N ALA A 14 -12.19 -3.47 28.02
CA ALA A 14 -12.30 -3.79 26.61
C ALA A 14 -13.09 -2.67 25.91
N VAL A 15 -12.43 -1.97 25.00
CA VAL A 15 -13.01 -0.88 24.23
C VAL A 15 -12.81 -1.14 22.74
N GLU A 16 -13.84 -0.85 21.96
CA GLU A 16 -13.74 -0.75 20.50
C GLU A 16 -13.36 0.69 20.14
N ILE A 17 -12.32 0.85 19.33
CA ILE A 17 -11.81 2.15 18.91
C ILE A 17 -11.98 2.27 17.40
N ASN A 18 -12.84 3.20 17.01
CA ASN A 18 -13.15 3.51 15.61
C ASN A 18 -12.34 4.73 15.13
N GLU A 19 -11.02 4.68 15.35
CA GLU A 19 -10.07 5.74 14.99
C GLU A 19 -9.05 5.22 13.96
N TYR A 20 -8.50 6.14 13.18
CA TYR A 20 -7.51 5.82 12.16
C TYR A 20 -6.12 5.50 12.74
N ILE A 21 -5.76 4.22 12.68
CA ILE A 21 -4.45 3.71 13.09
C ILE A 21 -3.74 3.08 11.88
N SER A 22 -2.44 3.30 11.76
CA SER A 22 -1.56 2.62 10.81
C SER A 22 -0.70 1.59 11.52
N LEU A 23 -0.31 0.52 10.81
CA LEU A 23 0.67 -0.45 11.32
C LEU A 23 1.98 0.23 11.76
N ALA A 24 2.37 1.30 11.06
CA ALA A 24 3.57 2.06 11.36
C ALA A 24 3.50 2.85 12.69
N ASP A 25 2.31 2.99 13.29
CA ASP A 25 2.14 3.60 14.62
C ASP A 25 2.54 2.65 15.76
N ILE A 26 2.70 1.34 15.50
CA ILE A 26 3.11 0.37 16.54
C ILE A 26 4.49 0.70 17.10
N ALA A 27 5.45 1.06 16.23
CA ALA A 27 6.82 1.37 16.65
C ALA A 27 6.88 2.54 17.65
N PRO A 28 6.36 3.74 17.36
CA PRO A 28 6.34 4.83 18.35
C PRO A 28 5.47 4.51 19.56
N THR A 29 4.43 3.68 19.42
CA THR A 29 3.61 3.23 20.56
C THR A 29 4.40 2.37 21.54
N PHE A 30 5.26 1.46 21.06
CA PHE A 30 6.12 0.65 21.93
C PHE A 30 7.23 1.48 22.59
N LEU A 31 7.77 2.48 21.89
CA LEU A 31 8.73 3.41 22.49
C LEU A 31 8.08 4.25 23.59
N ASP A 32 6.89 4.80 23.32
CA ASP A 32 6.09 5.54 24.31
C ASP A 32 5.74 4.64 25.52
N ALA A 33 5.36 3.39 25.26
CA ALA A 33 5.05 2.40 26.30
C ALA A 33 6.25 2.10 27.21
N ALA A 34 7.45 2.06 26.64
CA ALA A 34 8.69 1.84 27.39
C ALA A 34 9.20 3.12 28.07
N GLY A 35 8.56 4.28 27.85
CA GLY A 35 9.01 5.57 28.38
C GLY A 35 10.35 6.02 27.78
N VAL A 36 10.69 5.54 26.58
CA VAL A 36 11.92 5.91 25.89
C VAL A 36 11.66 6.99 24.84
N PHE A 37 12.72 7.70 24.47
CA PHE A 37 12.64 8.77 23.48
C PHE A 37 12.16 8.25 22.11
N ILE A 38 11.17 8.94 21.52
CA ILE A 38 10.70 8.70 20.17
C ILE A 38 11.50 9.62 19.22
N PRO A 39 12.25 9.07 18.25
CA PRO A 39 13.00 9.88 17.28
C PRO A 39 12.11 10.88 16.54
N TYR A 40 12.57 12.12 16.40
CA TYR A 40 11.79 13.21 15.75
C TYR A 40 11.56 12.96 14.26
N GLU A 41 12.37 12.11 13.65
CA GLU A 41 12.25 11.64 12.27
C GLU A 41 11.03 10.73 12.06
N THR A 42 10.46 10.22 13.16
CA THR A 42 9.26 9.39 13.10
C THR A 42 8.05 10.25 12.73
N SER A 43 7.52 10.06 11.52
CA SER A 43 6.29 10.72 11.06
C SER A 43 4.99 10.12 11.64
N ARG A 44 5.13 9.15 12.55
CA ARG A 44 4.06 8.36 13.15
C ARG A 44 3.88 8.71 14.63
N LYS A 45 2.69 8.44 15.16
CA LYS A 45 2.33 8.85 16.52
C LYS A 45 1.91 7.63 17.33
N SER A 46 2.25 7.65 18.62
CA SER A 46 1.76 6.66 19.58
C SER A 46 0.23 6.71 19.65
N PHE A 47 -0.41 5.55 19.68
CA PHE A 47 -1.84 5.44 19.93
C PHE A 47 -2.17 5.13 21.40
N LEU A 48 -1.20 5.14 22.32
CA LEU A 48 -1.48 4.98 23.76
C LEU A 48 -2.52 5.96 24.31
N PRO A 49 -2.59 7.24 23.88
CA PRO A 49 -3.66 8.14 24.32
C PRO A 49 -5.08 7.67 23.99
N LEU A 50 -5.24 6.71 23.06
CA LEU A 50 -6.53 6.12 22.71
C LEU A 50 -6.91 4.93 23.59
N ILE A 51 -5.93 4.19 24.14
CA ILE A 51 -6.16 2.92 24.86
C ILE A 51 -5.77 2.95 26.34
N VAL A 52 -4.97 3.91 26.77
CA VAL A 52 -4.55 4.07 28.18
C VAL A 52 -5.21 5.32 28.76
N PRO A 53 -6.16 5.19 29.71
CA PRO A 53 -6.90 6.32 30.27
C PRO A 53 -6.00 7.40 30.91
N GLU A 54 -4.88 7.00 31.49
CA GLU A 54 -3.92 7.94 32.12
C GLU A 54 -3.22 8.85 31.10
N LYS A 55 -3.19 8.44 29.82
CA LYS A 55 -2.63 9.22 28.71
C LYS A 55 -3.71 9.93 27.88
N SER A 56 -5.00 9.80 28.21
CA SER A 56 -6.08 10.32 27.37
C SER A 56 -6.18 11.85 27.32
N SER A 57 -5.57 12.54 28.29
CA SER A 57 -5.43 14.00 28.30
C SER A 57 -4.28 14.53 27.45
N GLU A 58 -3.37 13.65 27.02
CA GLU A 58 -2.36 13.98 26.01
C GLU A 58 -3.11 14.23 24.67
N GLN A 59 -2.54 15.06 23.78
CA GLN A 59 -3.15 15.30 22.46
C GLN A 59 -3.48 13.96 21.82
N LYS A 60 -4.79 13.64 21.70
CA LYS A 60 -5.23 12.46 20.96
C LYS A 60 -4.50 12.48 19.63
N ALA A 61 -4.03 11.32 19.20
CA ALA A 61 -3.65 11.11 17.81
C ALA A 61 -4.92 11.16 16.95
N ASN A 62 -5.64 12.29 16.98
CA ASN A 62 -6.76 12.52 16.09
C ASN A 62 -6.14 12.64 14.71
N ARG A 63 -6.42 11.63 13.90
CA ARG A 63 -5.88 11.51 12.56
C ARG A 63 -7.09 11.37 11.67
N ASP A 64 -7.30 12.35 10.80
CA ASP A 64 -8.50 12.40 9.97
C ASP A 64 -8.44 11.40 8.79
N PHE A 65 -7.27 10.81 8.52
CA PHE A 65 -7.06 9.88 7.41
C PHE A 65 -5.82 8.98 7.55
N VAL A 66 -5.79 7.86 6.82
CA VAL A 66 -4.59 7.01 6.67
C VAL A 66 -4.18 6.92 5.22
N VAL A 67 -2.86 6.99 4.96
CA VAL A 67 -2.29 6.80 3.62
C VAL A 67 -1.53 5.48 3.54
N THR A 68 -1.79 4.72 2.47
CA THR A 68 -1.09 3.49 2.10
C THR A 68 -0.33 3.71 0.81
N HIS A 69 0.90 3.19 0.75
CA HIS A 69 1.77 3.26 -0.42
C HIS A 69 2.04 1.83 -0.87
N ASN A 70 2.01 1.60 -2.17
CA ASN A 70 2.49 0.38 -2.78
C ASN A 70 3.49 0.74 -3.88
N GLU A 71 4.62 0.04 -3.88
CA GLU A 71 5.66 0.15 -4.89
C GLU A 71 5.84 -1.22 -5.56
N ARG A 72 7.08 -1.71 -5.63
CA ARG A 72 7.41 -3.04 -6.11
C ARG A 72 7.32 -4.06 -4.98
N HIS A 73 6.52 -5.11 -5.20
CA HIS A 73 6.54 -6.30 -4.35
C HIS A 73 7.62 -7.28 -4.83
N ALA A 74 7.59 -7.67 -6.11
CA ALA A 74 8.59 -8.55 -6.72
C ALA A 74 9.04 -8.07 -8.12
N TRP A 75 10.06 -8.72 -8.69
CA TRP A 75 10.58 -8.41 -10.03
C TRP A 75 9.78 -9.12 -11.13
N VAL A 76 8.48 -8.80 -11.20
CA VAL A 76 7.49 -9.58 -11.98
C VAL A 76 7.02 -8.89 -13.25
N HIS A 77 7.76 -7.86 -13.67
CA HIS A 77 7.55 -7.12 -14.90
C HIS A 77 8.85 -7.03 -15.72
N PRO A 78 8.75 -6.85 -17.05
CA PRO A 78 9.90 -6.57 -17.88
C PRO A 78 10.71 -5.40 -17.32
N GLY A 79 12.02 -5.59 -17.17
CA GLY A 79 12.91 -4.54 -16.66
C GLY A 79 12.66 -4.08 -15.22
N GLY A 80 11.87 -4.82 -14.44
CA GLY A 80 11.59 -4.46 -13.04
C GLY A 80 10.65 -3.27 -12.86
N GLN A 81 9.86 -2.97 -13.89
CA GLN A 81 8.80 -1.95 -13.84
C GLN A 81 7.81 -2.22 -12.70
N MET A 82 7.13 -1.18 -12.25
CA MET A 82 6.31 -1.20 -11.04
C MET A 82 4.87 -0.79 -11.36
N ALA A 83 3.90 -1.50 -10.77
CA ALA A 83 2.51 -1.08 -10.72
C ALA A 83 2.25 -0.34 -9.40
N ALA A 84 2.93 0.81 -9.22
CA ALA A 84 2.84 1.59 -7.99
C ALA A 84 1.46 2.24 -7.81
N SER A 85 1.04 2.37 -6.55
CA SER A 85 -0.21 3.02 -6.19
C SER A 85 -0.12 3.79 -4.87
N ARG A 86 -1.02 4.76 -4.71
CA ARG A 86 -1.23 5.52 -3.47
C ARG A 86 -2.68 5.45 -3.08
N ALA A 87 -2.97 5.24 -1.81
CA ALA A 87 -4.35 5.20 -1.34
C ALA A 87 -4.51 6.06 -0.09
N ILE A 88 -5.61 6.80 -0.02
CA ILE A 88 -6.06 7.53 1.17
C ILE A 88 -7.38 6.94 1.65
N HIS A 89 -7.50 6.72 2.95
CA HIS A 89 -8.75 6.37 3.62
C HIS A 89 -9.13 7.54 4.51
N MET A 90 -10.24 8.19 4.20
CA MET A 90 -10.80 9.29 4.96
C MET A 90 -12.33 9.18 4.90
N ASP A 91 -12.98 9.41 6.03
CA ASP A 91 -14.41 9.16 6.19
C ASP A 91 -14.79 7.73 5.71
N ASP A 92 -15.96 7.57 5.08
CA ASP A 92 -16.41 6.32 4.47
C ASP A 92 -15.83 6.07 3.06
N HIS A 93 -14.80 6.82 2.62
CA HIS A 93 -14.36 6.82 1.22
C HIS A 93 -12.86 6.56 1.07
N PRO A 94 -12.45 5.35 0.65
CA PRO A 94 -11.11 5.13 0.16
C PRO A 94 -10.98 5.63 -1.29
N LEU A 95 -9.90 6.34 -1.55
CA LEU A 95 -9.45 6.69 -2.91
C LEU A 95 -8.11 6.03 -3.16
N ILE A 96 -7.97 5.37 -4.31
CA ILE A 96 -6.72 4.80 -4.81
C ILE A 96 -6.34 5.55 -6.10
N HIS A 97 -5.08 5.99 -6.18
CA HIS A 97 -4.42 6.48 -7.37
C HIS A 97 -3.43 5.41 -7.86
N ASN A 98 -3.76 4.77 -8.97
CA ASN A 98 -2.88 3.87 -9.69
C ASN A 98 -2.01 4.70 -10.64
N LEU A 99 -0.72 4.83 -10.32
CA LEU A 99 0.21 5.68 -11.06
C LEU A 99 0.47 5.15 -12.48
N PHE A 100 0.28 3.84 -12.67
CA PHE A 100 0.53 3.14 -13.94
C PHE A 100 -0.67 2.28 -14.33
N PRO A 101 -1.79 2.89 -14.78
CA PRO A 101 -3.03 2.16 -15.11
C PRO A 101 -2.85 1.18 -16.28
N ASP A 102 -1.84 1.39 -17.13
CA ASP A 102 -1.50 0.49 -18.22
C ASP A 102 -0.74 -0.77 -17.76
N MET A 103 -0.30 -0.82 -16.50
CA MET A 103 0.41 -1.97 -15.93
C MET A 103 -0.57 -2.97 -15.30
N TRP A 104 -0.17 -4.23 -15.27
CA TRP A 104 -0.90 -5.26 -14.55
C TRP A 104 -0.57 -5.15 -13.06
N PRO A 105 -1.56 -4.97 -12.16
CA PRO A 105 -1.30 -4.66 -10.74
C PRO A 105 -0.72 -5.82 -9.94
N ALA A 106 -0.77 -7.04 -10.48
CA ALA A 106 -0.33 -8.27 -9.81
C ALA A 106 0.86 -8.94 -10.52
N GLY A 107 1.61 -8.20 -11.34
CA GLY A 107 2.69 -8.75 -12.15
C GLY A 107 2.29 -9.06 -13.59
N HIS A 108 3.29 -9.29 -14.44
CA HIS A 108 3.09 -9.51 -15.86
C HIS A 108 2.32 -10.80 -16.15
N ILE A 109 1.58 -10.78 -17.25
CA ILE A 109 0.71 -11.87 -17.68
C ILE A 109 1.46 -13.04 -18.32
N ASP A 110 2.71 -12.79 -18.71
CA ASP A 110 3.63 -13.80 -19.19
C ASP A 110 4.34 -14.42 -17.99
N ALA A 111 4.17 -15.73 -17.86
CA ALA A 111 4.80 -16.58 -16.87
C ALA A 111 6.33 -16.44 -16.82
N PHE A 112 6.97 -16.08 -17.94
CA PHE A 112 8.41 -15.90 -18.02
C PHE A 112 8.96 -14.89 -16.99
N TYR A 113 8.18 -13.88 -16.64
CA TYR A 113 8.60 -12.86 -15.68
C TYR A 113 8.40 -13.29 -14.22
N HIS A 114 8.09 -14.56 -13.96
CA HIS A 114 7.94 -15.07 -12.60
C HIS A 114 8.78 -16.33 -12.39
N TRP A 115 9.31 -16.47 -11.17
CA TRP A 115 10.29 -17.51 -10.83
C TRP A 115 9.68 -18.92 -10.78
N ASP A 116 8.37 -19.04 -10.58
CA ASP A 116 7.65 -20.32 -10.62
C ASP A 116 7.05 -20.65 -12.02
N LEU A 117 7.34 -19.82 -13.04
CA LEU A 117 6.74 -19.87 -14.38
C LEU A 117 5.21 -19.83 -14.37
N TYR A 118 4.64 -19.01 -13.49
CA TYR A 118 3.21 -18.80 -13.35
C TYR A 118 2.85 -17.30 -13.51
N PRO A 119 1.90 -16.92 -14.38
CA PRO A 119 1.54 -15.51 -14.63
C PRO A 119 1.13 -14.76 -13.37
N PHE A 120 1.24 -13.43 -13.34
CA PHE A 120 0.87 -12.58 -12.20
C PHE A 120 1.65 -12.95 -10.93
N GLY A 121 2.96 -12.70 -10.97
CA GLY A 121 3.89 -13.12 -9.93
C GLY A 121 3.75 -12.43 -8.56
N ASP A 122 3.00 -11.33 -8.45
CA ASP A 122 2.71 -10.74 -7.12
C ASP A 122 1.55 -11.42 -6.40
N ALA A 123 0.92 -12.42 -7.04
CA ALA A 123 -0.05 -13.29 -6.40
C ALA A 123 0.50 -14.71 -6.37
N ASP A 124 0.68 -15.28 -5.19
CA ASP A 124 1.15 -16.66 -5.05
C ASP A 124 0.26 -17.66 -5.80
N GLY A 125 0.86 -18.79 -6.18
CA GLY A 125 0.14 -19.92 -6.75
C GLY A 125 -0.98 -20.44 -5.84
N GLY A 126 -2.00 -21.06 -6.43
CA GLY A 126 -3.09 -21.66 -5.68
C GLY A 126 -4.30 -21.97 -6.54
N ARG A 127 -5.20 -22.81 -6.01
CA ARG A 127 -6.40 -23.27 -6.74
C ARG A 127 -7.24 -22.10 -7.25
N ALA A 128 -7.46 -21.08 -6.42
CA ALA A 128 -8.22 -19.89 -6.83
C ALA A 128 -7.59 -19.20 -8.05
N LYS A 129 -6.27 -18.93 -8.01
CA LYS A 129 -5.54 -18.36 -9.15
C LYS A 129 -5.61 -19.26 -10.38
N THR A 130 -5.46 -20.57 -10.22
CA THR A 130 -5.59 -21.54 -11.33
C THR A 130 -6.96 -21.48 -11.99
N GLU A 131 -8.04 -21.48 -11.22
CA GLU A 131 -9.39 -21.42 -11.77
C GLU A 131 -9.68 -20.08 -12.44
N LEU A 132 -9.20 -18.96 -11.87
CA LEU A 132 -9.33 -17.63 -12.48
C LEU A 132 -8.55 -17.52 -13.81
N LEU A 133 -7.35 -18.11 -13.89
CA LEU A 133 -6.56 -18.13 -15.12
C LEU A 133 -7.21 -18.98 -16.21
N LYS A 134 -7.83 -20.12 -15.86
CA LYS A 134 -8.64 -20.92 -16.80
C LYS A 134 -9.86 -20.13 -17.29
N ALA A 135 -10.53 -19.43 -16.37
CA ALA A 135 -11.74 -18.66 -16.68
C ALA A 135 -11.46 -17.40 -17.52
N ARG A 136 -10.21 -16.92 -17.59
CA ARG A 136 -9.79 -15.71 -18.31
C ARG A 136 -10.31 -15.63 -19.75
N PHE A 137 -10.34 -16.74 -20.47
CA PHE A 137 -10.77 -16.79 -21.88
C PHE A 137 -12.27 -17.07 -22.07
N THR A 138 -13.05 -17.06 -20.99
CA THR A 138 -14.47 -17.40 -20.99
C THR A 138 -15.34 -16.19 -20.59
N ARG A 139 -16.66 -16.33 -20.74
CA ARG A 139 -17.63 -15.30 -20.29
C ARG A 139 -17.64 -15.10 -18.76
N ASP A 140 -17.02 -16.00 -17.99
CA ASP A 140 -16.87 -15.92 -16.53
C ASP A 140 -15.59 -15.16 -16.09
N SER A 141 -15.00 -14.36 -16.99
CA SER A 141 -13.78 -13.60 -16.71
C SER A 141 -13.99 -12.37 -15.80
N ALA A 142 -15.20 -12.14 -15.28
CA ALA A 142 -15.47 -11.00 -14.40
C ALA A 142 -14.61 -11.03 -13.14
N LEU A 143 -14.52 -12.19 -12.47
CA LEU A 143 -13.65 -12.37 -11.31
C LEU A 143 -12.17 -12.25 -11.67
N PHE A 144 -11.78 -12.77 -12.84
CA PHE A 144 -10.41 -12.57 -13.34
C PHE A 144 -10.09 -11.09 -13.49
N LYS A 145 -11.00 -10.29 -14.06
CA LYS A 145 -10.82 -8.84 -14.22
C LYS A 145 -10.78 -8.11 -12.88
N LEU A 146 -11.59 -8.51 -11.90
CA LEU A 146 -11.56 -7.90 -10.56
C LEU A 146 -10.22 -8.17 -9.84
N VAL A 147 -9.66 -9.37 -9.98
CA VAL A 147 -8.45 -9.77 -9.26
C VAL A 147 -7.17 -9.35 -10.00
N PHE A 148 -7.10 -9.63 -11.31
CA PHE A 148 -5.89 -9.50 -12.12
C PHE A 148 -6.02 -8.46 -13.24
N GLY A 149 -7.19 -7.87 -13.45
CA GLY A 149 -7.39 -6.85 -14.48
C GLY A 149 -6.55 -5.60 -14.23
N LYS A 150 -6.22 -4.89 -15.32
CA LYS A 150 -5.69 -3.52 -15.22
C LYS A 150 -6.72 -2.63 -14.54
N ARG A 151 -6.24 -1.65 -13.78
CA ARG A 151 -7.08 -0.73 -13.00
C ARG A 151 -7.07 0.66 -13.62
N PRO A 152 -8.18 1.41 -13.56
CA PRO A 152 -8.20 2.81 -13.98
C PRO A 152 -7.26 3.63 -13.10
N GLU A 153 -6.88 4.82 -13.56
CA GLU A 153 -5.99 5.71 -12.81
C GLU A 153 -6.53 6.00 -11.40
N PHE A 154 -7.84 6.23 -11.27
CA PHE A 154 -8.47 6.47 -9.98
C PHE A 154 -9.57 5.46 -9.67
N GLU A 155 -9.57 4.98 -8.43
CA GLU A 155 -10.63 4.17 -7.86
C GLU A 155 -11.16 4.84 -6.60
N LEU A 156 -12.45 5.14 -6.57
CA LEU A 156 -13.13 5.73 -5.41
C LEU A 156 -14.25 4.81 -4.99
N TYR A 157 -14.35 4.52 -3.70
CA TYR A 157 -15.40 3.66 -3.16
C TYR A 157 -16.12 4.33 -2.00
N ASN A 158 -17.26 3.76 -1.63
CA ASN A 158 -17.97 4.10 -0.39
C ASN A 158 -18.12 2.80 0.41
N VAL A 159 -17.29 2.61 1.44
CA VAL A 159 -17.20 1.32 2.17
C VAL A 159 -18.46 1.00 2.97
N LYS A 160 -19.30 2.00 3.24
CA LYS A 160 -20.57 1.81 3.95
C LYS A 160 -21.65 1.25 3.03
N ALA A 161 -21.71 1.73 1.79
CA ALA A 161 -22.67 1.28 0.79
C ALA A 161 -22.17 0.04 0.01
N ASP A 162 -20.86 -0.07 -0.19
CA ASP A 162 -20.19 -1.16 -0.89
C ASP A 162 -18.96 -1.63 -0.09
N PRO A 163 -19.16 -2.49 0.93
CA PRO A 163 -18.07 -2.97 1.79
C PRO A 163 -16.99 -3.77 1.07
N PHE A 164 -17.27 -4.21 -0.17
CA PHE A 164 -16.36 -5.03 -0.97
C PHE A 164 -15.61 -4.22 -2.03
N ASN A 165 -15.88 -2.91 -2.14
CA ASN A 165 -15.23 -2.01 -3.10
C ASN A 165 -15.28 -2.55 -4.54
N LEU A 166 -16.46 -3.00 -4.98
CA LEU A 166 -16.66 -3.57 -6.31
C LEU A 166 -17.15 -2.54 -7.34
N SER A 167 -17.78 -1.45 -6.88
CA SER A 167 -18.32 -0.39 -7.72
C SER A 167 -17.47 0.87 -7.62
N ASN A 168 -16.54 1.05 -8.57
CA ASN A 168 -15.77 2.29 -8.67
C ASN A 168 -16.68 3.50 -8.97
N LEU A 169 -16.55 4.54 -8.15
CA LEU A 169 -17.32 5.78 -8.18
C LEU A 169 -16.52 6.95 -8.79
N ALA A 170 -15.25 6.75 -9.15
CA ALA A 170 -14.32 7.82 -9.50
C ALA A 170 -14.72 8.65 -10.73
N ASP A 171 -15.53 8.09 -11.63
CA ASP A 171 -15.98 8.76 -12.86
C ASP A 171 -17.45 9.23 -12.78
N LYS A 172 -18.08 9.08 -11.61
CA LYS A 172 -19.45 9.53 -11.39
C LYS A 172 -19.45 11.00 -10.98
N GLU A 173 -20.17 11.83 -11.74
CA GLU A 173 -20.26 13.29 -11.52
C GLU A 173 -20.72 13.65 -10.09
N GLU A 174 -21.63 12.87 -9.52
CA GLU A 174 -22.14 13.05 -8.15
C GLU A 174 -21.05 12.90 -7.07
N PHE A 175 -19.94 12.21 -7.37
CA PHE A 175 -18.81 12.01 -6.46
C PHE A 175 -17.60 12.89 -6.79
N ARG A 176 -17.69 13.81 -7.77
CA ARG A 176 -16.58 14.67 -8.18
C ARG A 176 -15.94 15.42 -7.01
N CYS A 177 -16.75 16.10 -6.20
CA CYS A 177 -16.23 16.88 -5.08
C CYS A 177 -15.56 16.01 -4.00
N VAL A 178 -16.06 14.79 -3.79
CA VAL A 178 -15.45 13.82 -2.85
C VAL A 178 -14.09 13.37 -3.39
N LYS A 179 -14.02 13.02 -4.68
CA LYS A 179 -12.76 12.66 -5.35
C LYS A 179 -11.73 13.78 -5.25
N GLU A 180 -12.12 15.02 -5.58
CA GLU A 180 -11.23 16.19 -5.55
C GLU A 180 -10.70 16.48 -4.14
N LYS A 181 -11.56 16.41 -3.12
CA LYS A 181 -11.14 16.55 -1.70
C LYS A 181 -10.07 15.51 -1.36
N LEU A 182 -10.34 14.22 -1.64
CA LEU A 182 -9.44 13.13 -1.29
C LEU A 182 -8.12 13.19 -2.08
N GLN A 183 -8.17 13.52 -3.37
CA GLN A 183 -6.98 13.72 -4.20
C GLN A 183 -6.11 14.86 -3.66
N THR A 184 -6.73 15.99 -3.32
CA THR A 184 -6.02 17.16 -2.79
C THR A 184 -5.33 16.81 -1.47
N THR A 185 -6.06 16.21 -0.52
CA THR A 185 -5.48 15.78 0.76
C THR A 185 -4.37 14.74 0.57
N LEU A 186 -4.56 13.78 -0.34
CA LEU A 186 -3.52 12.79 -0.65
C LEU A 186 -2.26 13.48 -1.16
N TYR A 187 -2.37 14.37 -2.15
CA TYR A 187 -1.19 15.02 -2.74
C TYR A 187 -0.49 15.98 -1.78
N GLU A 188 -1.23 16.73 -0.96
CA GLU A 188 -0.66 17.53 0.12
C GLU A 188 0.15 16.66 1.09
N TYR A 189 -0.40 15.51 1.49
CA TYR A 189 0.32 14.55 2.32
C TYR A 189 1.59 14.02 1.63
N LEU A 190 1.47 13.56 0.38
CA LEU A 190 2.59 12.97 -0.37
C LEU A 190 3.73 13.98 -0.56
N LEU A 191 3.41 15.24 -0.87
CA LEU A 191 4.39 16.33 -0.96
C LEU A 191 5.05 16.60 0.40
N ALA A 192 4.25 16.70 1.47
CA ALA A 192 4.76 16.92 2.82
C ALA A 192 5.68 15.78 3.31
N THR A 193 5.47 14.56 2.81
CA THR A 193 6.30 13.39 3.14
C THR A 193 7.39 13.08 2.12
N ASN A 194 7.65 13.99 1.16
CA ASN A 194 8.66 13.84 0.10
C ASN A 194 8.51 12.55 -0.71
N ASP A 195 7.30 12.22 -1.15
CA ASP A 195 7.09 11.07 -2.01
C ASP A 195 7.93 11.18 -3.30
N PRO A 196 8.80 10.21 -3.62
CA PRO A 196 9.67 10.27 -4.80
C PRO A 196 8.93 10.41 -6.13
N TRP A 197 7.70 9.89 -6.27
CA TRP A 197 6.91 10.03 -7.51
C TRP A 197 6.44 11.47 -7.74
N LEU A 198 6.26 12.26 -6.67
CA LEU A 198 5.84 13.66 -6.78
C LEU A 198 7.02 14.63 -6.74
N THR A 199 8.09 14.27 -6.04
CA THR A 199 9.27 15.13 -5.86
C THR A 199 10.35 14.94 -6.94
N GLY A 200 10.20 13.93 -7.80
CA GLY A 200 11.09 13.68 -8.94
C GLY A 200 12.30 12.80 -8.64
N TYR A 201 12.50 12.37 -7.39
CA TYR A 201 13.58 11.47 -6.98
C TYR A 201 13.30 9.98 -7.29
N THR A 202 12.67 9.69 -8.44
CA THR A 202 12.17 8.35 -8.80
C THR A 202 13.27 7.32 -9.09
N THR A 203 14.50 7.78 -9.33
CA THR A 203 15.65 6.90 -9.60
C THR A 203 15.92 5.90 -8.48
N ILE A 204 15.56 6.26 -7.23
CA ILE A 204 15.71 5.39 -6.06
C ILE A 204 15.02 4.03 -6.25
N TYR A 205 13.91 3.98 -6.97
CA TYR A 205 13.14 2.76 -7.18
C TYR A 205 13.81 1.79 -8.18
N TYR A 206 14.53 2.34 -9.16
CA TYR A 206 15.26 1.55 -10.15
C TYR A 206 16.64 1.12 -9.65
N GLN A 207 17.22 1.90 -8.74
CA GLN A 207 18.51 1.61 -8.12
C GLN A 207 18.41 0.66 -6.92
N ALA A 208 17.24 0.61 -6.25
CA ALA A 208 17.05 -0.29 -5.12
C ALA A 208 17.17 -1.76 -5.56
N PRO A 209 18.11 -2.54 -5.01
CA PRO A 209 18.25 -3.95 -5.34
C PRO A 209 17.02 -4.71 -4.87
N CYS A 210 16.55 -5.66 -5.67
CA CYS A 210 15.55 -6.61 -5.19
C CYS A 210 16.25 -7.75 -4.47
N TYR A 211 16.01 -7.82 -3.16
CA TYR A 211 16.58 -8.87 -2.31
C TYR A 211 16.17 -10.28 -2.75
N ALA A 212 15.01 -10.44 -3.39
CA ALA A 212 14.56 -11.74 -3.92
C ALA A 212 15.38 -12.21 -5.13
N MET A 213 16.20 -11.35 -5.74
CA MET A 213 17.10 -11.76 -6.83
C MET A 213 18.44 -12.30 -6.32
N LYS A 214 18.75 -12.20 -5.02
CA LYS A 214 20.03 -12.66 -4.46
C LYS A 214 20.22 -14.16 -4.74
N GLY A 215 21.09 -14.51 -5.70
CA GLY A 215 21.36 -15.89 -6.14
C GLY A 215 20.78 -16.28 -7.51
N LEU A 216 20.08 -15.38 -8.21
CA LEU A 216 19.73 -15.57 -9.63
C LEU A 216 20.89 -15.07 -10.53
N PRO A 217 21.20 -15.71 -11.66
CA PRO A 217 22.27 -15.27 -12.57
C PRO A 217 22.14 -13.82 -13.04
N THR A 218 20.92 -13.29 -13.06
CA THR A 218 20.61 -11.89 -13.40
C THR A 218 20.98 -10.90 -12.30
N TYR A 219 21.18 -11.34 -11.06
CA TYR A 219 21.58 -10.50 -9.93
C TYR A 219 23.07 -10.20 -9.91
N ASP A 220 23.90 -11.17 -10.31
CA ASP A 220 25.36 -11.00 -10.37
C ASP A 220 25.75 -9.98 -11.46
N LEU A 221 25.03 -9.98 -12.60
CA LEU A 221 25.15 -8.95 -13.64
C LEU A 221 24.81 -7.55 -13.11
N PHE A 222 23.83 -7.44 -12.21
CA PHE A 222 23.45 -6.17 -11.58
C PHE A 222 24.50 -5.64 -10.61
N LEU A 223 25.22 -6.51 -9.88
CA LEU A 223 26.29 -6.10 -8.97
C LEU A 223 27.56 -5.68 -9.72
N GLU A 224 27.86 -6.29 -10.86
CA GLU A 224 28.99 -5.89 -11.71
C GLU A 224 28.79 -4.48 -12.27
N ASP A 225 27.59 -4.14 -12.76
CA ASP A 225 27.25 -2.79 -13.21
C ASP A 225 27.19 -1.78 -12.04
N TRP A 226 26.67 -2.17 -10.87
CA TRP A 226 26.61 -1.30 -9.68
C TRP A 226 27.98 -0.88 -9.18
N ASN A 227 28.95 -1.80 -9.09
CA ASN A 227 30.31 -1.47 -8.65
C ASN A 227 31.11 -0.65 -9.67
N SER A 228 30.67 -0.60 -10.93
CA SER A 228 31.29 0.23 -11.98
C SER A 228 30.87 1.71 -11.92
N LEU A 229 29.70 2.00 -11.33
CA LEU A 229 29.15 3.35 -11.22
C LEU A 229 29.79 4.20 -10.11
N ASP A 230 30.49 3.59 -9.16
CA ASP A 230 31.31 4.30 -8.16
C ASP A 230 32.66 4.81 -8.72
N SER A 231 32.90 4.67 -10.03
CA SER A 231 34.14 5.09 -10.71
C SER A 231 33.98 6.20 -11.78
N LEU A 232 32.84 6.89 -11.80
CA LEU A 232 32.59 8.10 -12.62
C LEU A 232 32.24 9.30 -11.74
#